data_AF-A0A4Y8P8S5-F1
#
_entry.id   AF-A0A4Y8P8S5-F1
#
_cell.length_a   1.000
_cell.length_b   1.000
_cell.length_c   1.000
_cell.angle_alpha   90.00
_cell.angle_beta   90.00
_cell.angle_gamma   90.00
#
_symmetry.space_group_name_H-M   'P 1'
#
loop_
_entity.id
_entity.type
_entity.pdbx_description
1 polymer ?
#
loop_
_entity_poly.entity_id
_entity_poly.type
_entity_poly.pdbx_seq_one_letter_code
_entity_poly.pdbx_strand_id
1 'polypeptide(L)'
;MRRPIMLGIVGDSAAGKSTLTGGLVNLLGADRVTHICTDDYHKYDRKERAQIGITALHPDCNYLDIMEQHLERLHYGLPILKPVYDHSNGTLVRPEYIMPKEFIIVEGLLGFYTRIMRQFYDVKVYLNPPEELRRIWKIKRDTTKRGYTAEQVLEELVKREPDSEAYIRPQREFADIIVTFYPPKGVDPAKIDGHLNTRLVLRPTIPHPDFSYLIDNRAENSGIRLELGRDMGKPVDILEIDGNVPEEEALRLEKTIWNHLPKGVPPLNLDRLGRYLDRNEIKHSHPLALTQLLLAYHLLRAYDENATIPFAPPVDALSRIRRQRELSLKEINTEIKRNG
;
A
#
# COMPACT_ATOMS: atom_id res chain seq x y z
N MET A 1 18.45 -20.26 3.13
CA MET A 1 17.80 -19.19 3.92
C MET A 1 16.45 -18.89 3.28
N ARG A 2 15.40 -18.66 4.07
CA ARG A 2 14.13 -18.11 3.54
C ARG A 2 14.34 -16.64 3.18
N ARG A 3 13.87 -16.20 2.01
CA ARG A 3 13.92 -14.79 1.62
C ARG A 3 12.84 -14.00 2.36
N PRO A 4 13.00 -12.67 2.50
CA PRO A 4 11.93 -11.82 3.02
C PRO A 4 10.65 -11.92 2.19
N ILE A 5 9.51 -11.74 2.84
CA ILE A 5 8.21 -11.58 2.16
C ILE A 5 7.89 -10.10 2.04
N MET A 6 7.54 -9.67 0.84
CA MET A 6 7.35 -8.26 0.51
C MET A 6 5.89 -7.92 0.24
N LEU A 7 5.33 -7.02 1.04
CA LEU A 7 4.00 -6.43 0.87
C LEU A 7 4.15 -5.00 0.34
N GLY A 8 3.56 -4.72 -0.82
CA GLY A 8 3.40 -3.38 -1.35
C GLY A 8 2.03 -2.80 -1.00
N ILE A 9 1.97 -1.57 -0.52
CA ILE A 9 0.73 -0.83 -0.24
C ILE A 9 0.76 0.51 -0.99
N VAL A 10 0.02 0.58 -2.09
CA VAL A 10 -0.07 1.79 -2.93
C VAL A 10 -1.41 2.48 -2.72
N GLY A 11 -1.42 3.80 -2.82
CA GLY A 11 -2.64 4.60 -2.82
C GLY A 11 -2.30 6.08 -2.77
N ASP A 12 -3.26 6.95 -3.04
CA ASP A 12 -3.02 8.39 -3.03
C ASP A 12 -2.69 8.90 -1.59
N SER A 13 -2.17 10.12 -1.47
CA SER A 13 -1.98 10.80 -0.20
C SER A 13 -3.28 10.79 0.61
N ALA A 14 -3.13 10.54 1.91
CA ALA A 14 -4.22 10.41 2.86
C ALA A 14 -5.19 9.26 2.58
N ALA A 15 -4.79 8.22 1.83
CA ALA A 15 -5.63 7.04 1.61
C ALA A 15 -5.73 6.05 2.81
N GLY A 16 -5.03 6.32 3.92
CA GLY A 16 -5.01 5.44 5.10
C GLY A 16 -3.83 4.46 5.19
N LYS A 17 -2.83 4.56 4.29
CA LYS A 17 -1.68 3.64 4.20
C LYS A 17 -0.94 3.49 5.54
N SER A 18 -0.52 4.59 6.14
CA SER A 18 0.27 4.54 7.38
C SER A 18 -0.50 3.95 8.57
N THR A 19 -1.83 4.10 8.61
CA THR A 19 -2.68 3.45 9.63
C THR A 19 -2.73 1.94 9.41
N LEU A 20 -2.90 1.51 8.16
CA LEU A 20 -2.89 0.10 7.80
C LEU A 20 -1.52 -0.54 8.09
N THR A 21 -0.44 0.09 7.64
CA THR A 21 0.95 -0.33 7.87
C THR A 21 1.29 -0.39 9.35
N GLY A 22 0.90 0.62 10.14
CA GLY A 22 1.16 0.66 11.58
C GLY A 22 0.55 -0.53 12.33
N GLY A 23 -0.68 -0.94 11.99
CA GLY A 23 -1.29 -2.13 12.59
C GLY A 23 -0.54 -3.42 12.24
N LEU A 24 -0.09 -3.57 10.99
CA LEU A 24 0.72 -4.72 10.56
C LEU A 24 2.05 -4.79 11.32
N VAL A 25 2.75 -3.66 11.45
CA VAL A 25 4.01 -3.58 12.22
C VAL A 25 3.77 -3.93 13.69
N ASN A 26 2.68 -3.45 14.29
CA ASN A 26 2.32 -3.74 15.67
C ASN A 26 2.00 -5.21 15.92
N LEU A 27 1.35 -5.87 14.95
CA LEU A 27 1.00 -7.28 14.98
C LEU A 27 2.23 -8.18 14.79
N LEU A 28 3.00 -7.94 13.74
CA LEU A 28 4.15 -8.77 13.37
C LEU A 28 5.37 -8.52 14.27
N GLY A 29 5.43 -7.35 14.90
CA GLY A 29 6.54 -6.90 15.74
C GLY A 29 7.56 -6.09 14.95
N ALA A 30 7.93 -4.92 15.47
CA ALA A 30 8.86 -4.00 14.82
C ALA A 30 10.23 -4.63 14.51
N ASP A 31 10.68 -5.61 15.30
CA ASP A 31 11.96 -6.29 15.10
C ASP A 31 11.95 -7.24 13.89
N ARG A 32 10.76 -7.66 13.42
CA ARG A 32 10.57 -8.56 12.28
C ARG A 32 10.19 -7.83 10.99
N VAL A 33 9.83 -6.55 11.08
CA VAL A 33 9.36 -5.77 9.92
C VAL A 33 10.37 -4.69 9.52
N THR A 34 10.70 -4.66 8.24
CA THR A 34 11.34 -3.52 7.58
C THR A 34 10.26 -2.68 6.89
N HIS A 35 10.06 -1.45 7.33
CA HIS A 35 9.10 -0.52 6.72
C HIS A 35 9.84 0.46 5.81
N ILE A 36 9.36 0.59 4.57
CA ILE A 36 9.91 1.50 3.55
C ILE A 36 8.81 2.42 3.08
N CYS A 37 9.01 3.73 3.19
CA CYS A 37 8.15 4.72 2.56
C CYS A 37 8.74 5.11 1.20
N THR A 38 7.97 5.01 0.11
CA THR A 38 8.46 5.39 -1.23
C THR A 38 8.56 6.92 -1.41
N ASP A 39 7.94 7.71 -0.53
CA ASP A 39 8.13 9.16 -0.49
C ASP A 39 9.59 9.55 -0.14
N ASP A 40 10.35 8.64 0.47
CA ASP A 40 11.80 8.82 0.73
C ASP A 40 12.62 9.00 -0.56
N TYR A 41 12.08 8.57 -1.71
CA TYR A 41 12.77 8.57 -3.00
C TYR A 41 12.39 9.79 -3.88
N HIS A 42 11.81 10.82 -3.28
CA HIS A 42 11.64 12.10 -3.97
C HIS A 42 13.00 12.68 -4.38
N LYS A 43 13.11 13.16 -5.62
CA LYS A 43 14.30 13.86 -6.12
C LYS A 43 14.44 15.27 -5.56
N TYR A 44 13.30 15.88 -5.29
CA TYR A 44 13.18 17.29 -4.94
C TYR A 44 12.46 17.43 -3.61
N ASP A 45 12.94 18.34 -2.77
CA ASP A 45 12.25 18.74 -1.56
C ASP A 45 10.97 19.54 -1.86
N ARG A 46 10.23 19.91 -0.82
CA ARG A 46 8.95 20.61 -0.99
C ARG A 46 9.10 21.98 -1.65
N LYS A 47 10.17 22.72 -1.37
CA LYS A 47 10.41 24.05 -1.92
C LYS A 47 10.84 23.95 -3.38
N GLU A 48 11.74 23.04 -3.70
CA GLU A 48 12.21 22.78 -5.06
C GLU A 48 11.05 22.36 -5.97
N ARG A 49 10.18 21.44 -5.52
CA ARG A 49 8.98 21.06 -6.28
C ARG A 49 8.07 22.24 -6.60
N ALA A 50 7.87 23.14 -5.64
CA ALA A 50 7.04 24.32 -5.83
C ALA A 50 7.66 25.31 -6.85
N GLN A 51 8.99 25.45 -6.86
CA GLN A 51 9.70 26.30 -7.83
C GLN A 51 9.64 25.75 -9.26
N ILE A 52 9.76 24.43 -9.40
CA ILE A 52 9.75 23.74 -10.71
C ILE A 52 8.31 23.54 -11.21
N GLY A 53 7.31 23.55 -10.32
CA GLY A 53 5.92 23.30 -10.66
C GLY A 53 5.60 21.82 -10.89
N ILE A 54 6.36 20.91 -10.30
CA ILE A 54 6.17 19.44 -10.41
C ILE A 54 5.54 18.89 -9.13
N THR A 55 4.55 18.00 -9.25
CA THR A 55 3.95 17.36 -8.07
C THR A 55 4.76 16.14 -7.64
N ALA A 56 4.63 15.76 -6.35
CA ALA A 56 5.24 14.54 -5.82
C ALA A 56 4.69 13.25 -6.46
N LEU A 57 3.53 13.32 -7.12
CA LEU A 57 2.90 12.19 -7.80
C LEU A 57 3.55 11.93 -9.17
N HIS A 58 4.20 12.94 -9.76
CA HIS A 58 4.80 12.82 -11.08
C HIS A 58 6.02 11.85 -11.03
N PRO A 59 6.12 10.89 -11.95
CA PRO A 59 7.23 9.93 -12.00
C PRO A 59 8.61 10.60 -12.03
N ASP A 60 8.76 11.69 -12.78
CA ASP A 60 10.03 12.43 -12.86
C ASP A 60 10.43 13.13 -11.55
N CYS A 61 9.52 13.29 -10.59
CA CYS A 61 9.83 13.78 -9.25
C CYS A 61 10.43 12.69 -8.34
N ASN A 62 10.58 11.46 -8.82
CA ASN A 62 10.95 10.30 -8.01
C ASN A 62 12.10 9.51 -8.63
N TYR A 63 13.04 9.03 -7.82
CA TYR A 63 14.12 8.13 -8.26
C TYR A 63 13.58 6.69 -8.42
N LEU A 64 12.79 6.45 -9.47
CA LEU A 64 12.14 5.16 -9.74
C LEU A 64 13.15 4.04 -9.98
N ASP A 65 14.25 4.34 -10.66
CA ASP A 65 15.36 3.42 -10.93
C ASP A 65 16.05 2.97 -9.64
N ILE A 66 16.27 3.89 -8.70
CA ILE A 66 16.83 3.58 -7.37
C ILE A 66 15.82 2.79 -6.53
N MET A 67 14.52 3.13 -6.58
CA MET A 67 13.48 2.32 -5.94
C MET A 67 13.47 0.89 -6.45
N GLU A 68 13.53 0.68 -7.77
CA GLU A 68 13.61 -0.66 -8.36
C GLU A 68 14.83 -1.43 -7.87
N GLN A 69 16.01 -0.80 -7.88
CA GLN A 69 17.24 -1.41 -7.38
C GLN A 69 17.10 -1.80 -5.90
N HIS A 70 16.53 -0.92 -5.08
CA HIS A 70 16.37 -1.19 -3.64
C HIS A 70 15.37 -2.30 -3.37
N LEU A 71 14.24 -2.35 -4.10
CA LEU A 71 13.27 -3.45 -4.02
C LEU A 71 13.91 -4.79 -4.39
N GLU A 72 14.70 -4.82 -5.46
CA GLU A 72 15.45 -6.01 -5.86
C GLU A 72 16.41 -6.47 -4.76
N ARG A 73 17.23 -5.55 -4.23
CA ARG A 73 18.19 -5.88 -3.18
C ARG A 73 17.50 -6.43 -1.93
N LEU A 74 16.45 -5.77 -1.47
CA LEU A 74 15.66 -6.18 -0.33
C LEU A 74 15.01 -7.57 -0.56
N HIS A 75 14.49 -7.83 -1.75
CA HIS A 75 13.94 -9.13 -2.15
C HIS A 75 14.97 -10.28 -2.04
N TYR A 76 16.24 -9.99 -2.36
CA TYR A 76 17.35 -10.93 -2.20
C TYR A 76 17.98 -10.95 -0.80
N GLY A 77 17.40 -10.26 0.18
CA GLY A 77 17.94 -10.21 1.54
C GLY A 77 19.22 -9.37 1.67
N LEU A 78 19.46 -8.46 0.72
CA LEU A 78 20.62 -7.57 0.71
C LEU A 78 20.28 -6.19 1.30
N PRO A 79 21.24 -5.55 2.01
CA PRO A 79 21.04 -4.22 2.56
C PRO A 79 20.99 -3.12 1.52
N ILE A 80 20.39 -1.99 1.89
CA ILE A 80 20.33 -0.76 1.10
C ILE A 80 20.76 0.45 1.94
N LEU A 81 21.23 1.50 1.26
CA LEU A 81 21.38 2.83 1.85
C LEU A 81 20.19 3.67 1.41
N LYS A 82 19.13 3.67 2.22
CA LYS A 82 17.82 4.24 1.88
C LYS A 82 17.87 5.77 2.05
N PRO A 83 17.41 6.58 1.07
CA PRO A 83 17.19 8.01 1.30
C PRO A 83 16.11 8.23 2.37
N VAL A 84 15.96 9.48 2.84
CA VAL A 84 14.96 9.83 3.85
C VAL A 84 14.35 11.18 3.51
N TYR A 85 13.01 11.23 3.47
CA TYR A 85 12.25 12.46 3.30
C TYR A 85 11.48 12.80 4.59
N ASP A 86 11.81 13.93 5.21
CA ASP A 86 11.16 14.39 6.42
C ASP A 86 9.86 15.13 6.08
N HIS A 87 8.72 14.52 6.43
CA HIS A 87 7.41 15.11 6.17
C HIS A 87 7.09 16.35 7.02
N SER A 88 7.77 16.56 8.15
CA SER A 88 7.49 17.67 9.07
C SER A 88 7.85 19.02 8.43
N ASN A 89 9.05 19.11 7.85
CA ASN A 89 9.57 20.30 7.18
C ASN A 89 9.60 20.16 5.64
N GLY A 90 9.39 18.95 5.11
CA GLY A 90 9.40 18.68 3.67
C GLY A 90 10.78 18.65 3.04
N THR A 91 11.80 18.20 3.77
CA THR A 91 13.21 18.21 3.34
C THR A 91 13.79 16.81 3.15
N LEU A 92 14.86 16.72 2.37
CA LEU A 92 15.66 15.50 2.24
C LEU A 92 16.77 15.51 3.30
N VAL A 93 16.92 14.41 4.03
CA VAL A 93 17.89 14.29 5.12
C VAL A 93 18.88 13.14 4.88
N ARG A 94 19.78 12.89 5.85
CA ARG A 94 20.81 11.86 5.71
C ARG A 94 20.18 10.47 5.49
N PRO A 95 20.77 9.64 4.62
CA PRO A 95 20.26 8.31 4.36
C PRO A 95 20.47 7.37 5.55
N GLU A 96 19.67 6.30 5.58
CA GLU A 96 19.69 5.26 6.60
C GLU A 96 20.16 3.94 6.01
N TYR A 97 21.05 3.24 6.73
CA TYR A 97 21.44 1.89 6.36
C TYR A 97 20.38 0.90 6.85
N ILE A 98 19.75 0.19 5.92
CA ILE A 98 18.63 -0.71 6.20
C ILE A 98 19.02 -2.15 5.86
N MET A 99 18.88 -3.03 6.85
CA MET A 99 18.95 -4.49 6.67
C MET A 99 17.53 -5.04 6.50
N PRO A 100 17.26 -5.88 5.48
CA PRO A 100 15.97 -6.53 5.35
C PRO A 100 15.74 -7.51 6.51
N LYS A 101 14.54 -7.45 7.08
CA LYS A 101 14.01 -8.38 8.09
C LYS A 101 13.12 -9.43 7.42
N GLU A 102 12.46 -10.24 8.24
CA GLU A 102 11.56 -11.31 7.78
C GLU A 102 10.44 -10.81 6.86
N PHE A 103 9.82 -9.68 7.22
CA PHE A 103 8.79 -9.04 6.40
C PHE A 103 9.24 -7.65 5.99
N ILE A 104 8.90 -7.28 4.76
CA ILE A 104 9.15 -5.95 4.23
C ILE A 104 7.81 -5.36 3.79
N ILE A 105 7.47 -4.22 4.37
CA ILE A 105 6.26 -3.47 3.99
C ILE A 105 6.72 -2.20 3.30
N VAL A 106 6.36 -2.06 2.02
CA VAL A 106 6.67 -0.88 1.21
C VAL A 106 5.37 -0.14 0.95
N GLU A 107 5.26 1.09 1.46
CA GLU A 107 4.09 1.93 1.22
C GLU A 107 4.42 3.20 0.42
N GLY A 108 3.43 3.74 -0.28
CA GLY A 108 3.49 5.11 -0.79
C GLY A 108 2.71 5.30 -2.09
N LEU A 109 3.25 6.14 -2.97
CA LEU A 109 2.52 6.65 -4.14
C LEU A 109 2.74 5.82 -5.41
N LEU A 110 3.98 5.41 -5.67
CA LEU A 110 4.38 4.87 -6.99
C LEU A 110 4.94 3.43 -6.91
N GLY A 111 4.61 2.68 -5.86
CA GLY A 111 5.17 1.35 -5.62
C GLY A 111 4.91 0.31 -6.73
N PHE A 112 3.85 0.47 -7.53
CA PHE A 112 3.52 -0.43 -8.64
C PHE A 112 3.71 0.20 -10.02
N TYR A 113 4.34 1.37 -10.08
CA TYR A 113 4.40 2.17 -11.31
C TYR A 113 5.09 1.42 -12.45
N THR A 114 6.29 0.87 -12.21
CA THR A 114 7.00 0.11 -13.25
C THR A 114 6.71 -1.38 -13.16
N ARG A 115 6.87 -2.10 -14.27
CA ARG A 115 6.76 -3.57 -14.31
C ARG A 115 7.82 -4.25 -13.43
N ILE A 116 8.99 -3.63 -13.33
CA ILE A 116 10.11 -4.15 -12.57
C ILE A 116 9.80 -4.10 -11.06
N MET A 117 9.29 -2.99 -10.54
CA MET A 117 8.92 -2.92 -9.11
C MET A 117 7.90 -4.00 -8.74
N ARG A 118 6.90 -4.20 -9.61
CA ARG A 118 5.78 -5.12 -9.38
C ARG A 118 6.19 -6.58 -9.15
N GLN A 119 7.30 -7.02 -9.73
CA GLN A 119 7.70 -8.44 -9.65
C GLN A 119 8.30 -8.82 -8.29
N PHE A 120 8.76 -7.83 -7.51
CA PHE A 120 9.41 -8.07 -6.22
C PHE A 120 8.44 -8.13 -5.04
N TYR A 121 7.14 -7.88 -5.28
CA TYR A 121 6.11 -8.00 -4.25
C TYR A 121 5.45 -9.37 -4.28
N ASP A 122 5.36 -10.00 -3.11
CA ASP A 122 4.57 -11.20 -2.89
C ASP A 122 3.07 -10.87 -2.76
N VAL A 123 2.76 -9.69 -2.23
CA VAL A 123 1.39 -9.19 -2.03
C VAL A 123 1.32 -7.73 -2.44
N LYS A 124 0.37 -7.37 -3.30
CA LYS A 124 0.16 -6.01 -3.78
C LYS A 124 -1.22 -5.50 -3.35
N VAL A 125 -1.24 -4.46 -2.54
CA VAL A 125 -2.46 -3.86 -2.01
C VAL A 125 -2.63 -2.45 -2.56
N TYR A 126 -3.84 -2.12 -3.02
CA TYR A 126 -4.20 -0.77 -3.43
C TYR A 126 -5.30 -0.21 -2.52
N LEU A 127 -5.04 0.95 -1.90
CA LEU A 127 -6.02 1.68 -1.10
C LEU A 127 -6.82 2.63 -1.98
N ASN A 128 -8.14 2.45 -1.99
CA ASN A 128 -9.07 3.18 -2.85
C ASN A 128 -10.23 3.82 -2.08
N PRO A 129 -10.01 4.60 -1.01
CA PRO A 129 -11.11 5.29 -0.36
C PRO A 129 -11.79 6.29 -1.31
N PRO A 130 -13.09 6.60 -1.11
CA PRO A 130 -13.76 7.66 -1.86
C PRO A 130 -13.01 9.00 -1.75
N GLU A 131 -13.00 9.76 -2.84
CA GLU A 131 -12.26 11.02 -2.94
C GLU A 131 -12.69 12.02 -1.86
N GLU A 132 -13.99 12.14 -1.59
CA GLU A 132 -14.53 13.01 -0.55
C GLU A 132 -13.96 12.67 0.84
N LEU A 133 -13.94 11.39 1.20
CA LEU A 133 -13.38 10.91 2.47
C LEU A 133 -11.87 11.20 2.55
N ARG A 134 -11.15 10.96 1.46
CA ARG A 134 -9.71 11.24 1.36
C ARG A 134 -9.40 12.73 1.55
N ARG A 135 -10.21 13.63 0.98
CA ARG A 135 -10.07 15.08 1.15
C ARG A 135 -10.22 15.48 2.62
N ILE A 136 -11.25 14.96 3.30
CA ILE A 136 -11.49 15.22 4.72
C ILE A 136 -10.29 14.77 5.56
N TRP A 137 -9.79 13.55 5.33
CA TRP A 137 -8.61 13.03 6.01
C TRP A 137 -7.36 13.86 5.74
N LYS A 138 -7.14 14.30 4.50
CA LYS A 138 -5.99 15.13 4.14
C LYS A 138 -6.04 16.49 4.82
N ILE A 139 -7.18 17.18 4.78
CA ILE A 139 -7.38 18.47 5.47
C ILE A 139 -7.10 18.29 6.95
N LYS A 140 -7.79 17.37 7.62
CA LYS A 140 -7.62 17.12 9.07
C LYS A 140 -6.17 16.83 9.44
N ARG A 141 -5.47 15.98 8.68
CA ARG A 141 -4.07 15.62 8.94
C ARG A 141 -3.13 16.81 8.72
N ASP A 142 -3.25 17.49 7.58
CA ASP A 142 -2.27 18.49 7.15
C ASP A 142 -2.45 19.82 7.93
N THR A 143 -3.68 20.17 8.35
CA THR A 143 -3.90 21.32 9.24
C THR A 143 -3.46 21.05 10.67
N THR A 144 -3.64 19.83 11.18
CA THR A 144 -3.28 19.50 12.58
C THR A 144 -1.80 19.20 12.75
N LYS A 145 -1.18 18.48 11.79
CA LYS A 145 0.19 17.94 11.95
C LYS A 145 1.27 18.68 11.16
N ARG A 146 0.88 19.47 10.15
CA ARG A 146 1.83 20.07 9.20
C ARG A 146 1.68 21.59 9.04
N GLY A 147 0.76 22.22 9.79
CA GLY A 147 0.61 23.68 9.85
C GLY A 147 -0.01 24.32 8.61
N TYR A 148 -0.66 23.55 7.74
CA TYR A 148 -1.35 24.10 6.56
C TYR A 148 -2.71 24.69 6.90
N THR A 149 -3.19 25.64 6.08
CA THR A 149 -4.60 26.03 6.07
C THR A 149 -5.43 25.06 5.21
N ALA A 150 -6.74 25.02 5.41
CA ALA A 150 -7.62 24.15 4.62
C ALA A 150 -7.59 24.53 3.13
N GLU A 151 -7.52 25.82 2.82
CA GLU A 151 -7.46 26.37 1.47
C GLU A 151 -6.20 25.90 0.74
N GLN A 152 -5.03 25.96 1.40
CA GLN A 152 -3.77 25.47 0.84
C GLN A 152 -3.84 23.98 0.50
N VAL A 153 -4.49 23.18 1.36
CA VAL A 153 -4.66 21.73 1.13
C VAL A 153 -5.57 21.47 -0.07
N LEU A 154 -6.65 22.24 -0.21
CA LEU A 154 -7.59 22.13 -1.34
C LEU A 154 -6.94 22.53 -2.66
N GLU A 155 -6.18 23.63 -2.70
CA GLU A 155 -5.42 24.03 -3.88
C GLU A 155 -4.40 22.96 -4.29
N GLU A 156 -3.71 22.36 -3.33
CA GLU A 156 -2.75 21.28 -3.59
C GLU A 156 -3.46 20.05 -4.17
N LEU A 157 -4.64 19.70 -3.65
CA LEU A 157 -5.45 18.59 -4.15
C LEU A 157 -5.85 18.80 -5.62
N VAL A 158 -6.32 20.00 -5.97
CA VAL A 158 -6.68 20.33 -7.36
C VAL A 158 -5.46 20.23 -8.29
N LYS A 159 -4.30 20.76 -7.87
CA LYS A 159 -3.06 20.69 -8.65
C LYS A 159 -2.58 19.24 -8.87
N ARG A 160 -2.83 18.35 -7.91
CA ARG A 160 -2.40 16.95 -7.95
C ARG A 160 -3.36 16.03 -8.71
N GLU A 161 -4.59 16.46 -8.97
CA GLU A 161 -5.62 15.61 -9.57
C GLU A 161 -5.22 15.02 -10.94
N PRO A 162 -4.67 15.79 -11.90
CA PRO A 162 -4.22 15.22 -13.18
C PRO A 162 -3.14 14.16 -13.02
N ASP A 163 -2.17 14.37 -12.12
CA ASP A 163 -1.12 13.40 -11.86
C ASP A 163 -1.63 12.16 -11.10
N SER A 164 -2.64 12.33 -10.23
CA SER A 164 -3.30 11.21 -9.55
C SER A 164 -4.00 10.30 -10.56
N GLU A 165 -4.75 10.91 -11.49
CA GLU A 165 -5.40 10.21 -12.59
C GLU A 165 -4.39 9.51 -13.50
N ALA A 166 -3.30 10.18 -13.86
CA ALA A 166 -2.31 9.66 -14.80
C ALA A 166 -1.38 8.60 -14.20
N TYR A 167 -1.01 8.72 -12.93
CA TYR A 167 0.11 7.94 -12.36
C TYR A 167 -0.26 7.12 -11.13
N ILE A 168 -1.27 7.51 -10.34
CA ILE A 168 -1.66 6.80 -9.12
C ILE A 168 -2.77 5.78 -9.40
N ARG A 169 -3.91 6.23 -9.93
CA ARG A 169 -5.08 5.37 -10.17
C ARG A 169 -4.81 4.15 -11.07
N PRO A 170 -4.00 4.23 -12.14
CA PRO A 170 -3.73 3.08 -13.00
C PRO A 170 -3.05 1.92 -12.26
N GLN A 171 -2.31 2.20 -11.18
CA GLN A 171 -1.63 1.17 -10.39
C GLN A 171 -2.60 0.17 -9.73
N ARG A 172 -3.88 0.54 -9.57
CA ARG A 172 -4.96 -0.36 -9.10
C ARG A 172 -5.07 -1.62 -9.95
N GLU A 173 -4.78 -1.55 -11.24
CA GLU A 173 -4.81 -2.71 -12.14
C GLU A 173 -3.87 -3.83 -11.67
N PHE A 174 -2.77 -3.49 -10.99
CA PHE A 174 -1.74 -4.45 -10.62
C PHE A 174 -1.86 -4.97 -9.18
N ALA A 175 -2.87 -4.56 -8.43
CA ALA A 175 -3.09 -5.03 -7.08
C ALA A 175 -3.64 -6.47 -7.04
N ASP A 176 -3.29 -7.21 -6.01
CA ASP A 176 -3.94 -8.49 -5.66
C ASP A 176 -5.18 -8.22 -4.79
N ILE A 177 -5.11 -7.19 -3.94
CA ILE A 177 -6.19 -6.80 -3.04
C ILE A 177 -6.47 -5.30 -3.18
N ILE A 178 -7.74 -4.93 -3.31
CA ILE A 178 -8.16 -3.53 -3.25
C ILE A 178 -8.94 -3.32 -1.96
N VAL A 179 -8.50 -2.37 -1.16
CA VAL A 179 -9.13 -2.02 0.12
C VAL A 179 -9.81 -0.67 -0.02
N THR A 180 -11.12 -0.63 0.21
CA THR A 180 -11.93 0.58 0.17
C THR A 180 -12.59 0.77 1.53
N PHE A 181 -12.12 1.72 2.32
CA PHE A 181 -12.86 2.21 3.49
C PHE A 181 -13.84 3.28 3.03
N TYR A 182 -15.10 3.19 3.46
CA TYR A 182 -16.15 4.11 3.01
C TYR A 182 -17.21 4.35 4.09
N PRO A 183 -17.94 5.49 4.03
CA PRO A 183 -19.06 5.78 4.92
C PRO A 183 -20.15 4.71 4.86
N PRO A 184 -20.83 4.41 5.97
CA PRO A 184 -22.16 3.81 5.91
C PRO A 184 -23.12 4.69 5.09
N LYS A 185 -24.07 4.06 4.41
CA LYS A 185 -25.03 4.77 3.55
C LYS A 185 -25.83 5.81 4.36
N GLY A 186 -25.93 7.03 3.83
CA GLY A 186 -26.69 8.12 4.47
C GLY A 186 -25.95 8.85 5.60
N VAL A 187 -24.71 8.48 5.89
CA VAL A 187 -23.85 9.19 6.85
C VAL A 187 -22.96 10.19 6.12
N ASP A 188 -23.01 11.45 6.55
CA ASP A 188 -22.14 12.53 6.06
C ASP A 188 -20.67 12.20 6.39
N PRO A 189 -19.77 12.08 5.39
CA PRO A 189 -18.35 11.78 5.59
C PRO A 189 -17.64 12.70 6.58
N ALA A 190 -18.06 13.97 6.69
CA ALA A 190 -17.45 14.94 7.59
C ALA A 190 -17.85 14.72 9.07
N LYS A 191 -18.92 13.97 9.32
CA LYS A 191 -19.48 13.69 10.65
C LYS A 191 -19.18 12.27 11.14
N ILE A 192 -18.46 11.48 10.36
CA ILE A 192 -18.10 10.11 10.73
C ILE A 192 -17.17 10.13 11.95
N ASP A 193 -17.57 9.41 12.98
CA ASP A 193 -16.87 9.16 14.25
C ASP A 193 -15.93 7.95 14.19
N GLY A 194 -15.72 7.40 12.99
CA GLY A 194 -14.75 6.37 12.66
C GLY A 194 -15.34 4.99 12.38
N HIS A 195 -16.67 4.85 12.40
CA HIS A 195 -17.39 3.66 11.97
C HIS A 195 -17.49 3.57 10.43
N LEU A 196 -16.37 3.29 9.78
CA LEU A 196 -16.31 3.09 8.33
C LEU A 196 -16.55 1.63 7.96
N ASN A 197 -17.36 1.42 6.92
CA ASN A 197 -17.44 0.15 6.24
C ASN A 197 -16.13 -0.12 5.48
N THR A 198 -15.84 -1.38 5.21
CA THR A 198 -14.74 -1.79 4.34
C THR A 198 -15.21 -2.76 3.29
N ARG A 199 -14.81 -2.51 2.05
CA ARG A 199 -14.96 -3.41 0.91
C ARG A 199 -13.59 -3.87 0.47
N LEU A 200 -13.37 -5.18 0.50
CA LEU A 200 -12.14 -5.84 0.06
C LEU A 200 -12.43 -6.57 -1.24
N VAL A 201 -11.82 -6.14 -2.33
CA VAL A 201 -11.83 -6.90 -3.58
C VAL A 201 -10.63 -7.83 -3.57
N LEU A 202 -10.88 -9.13 -3.54
CA LEU A 202 -9.90 -10.21 -3.46
C LEU A 202 -9.76 -10.85 -4.83
N ARG A 203 -8.64 -10.60 -5.51
CA ARG A 203 -8.41 -11.13 -6.86
C ARG A 203 -7.74 -12.50 -6.76
N PRO A 204 -8.08 -13.45 -7.64
CA PRO A 204 -7.50 -14.80 -7.64
C PRO A 204 -6.03 -14.83 -8.14
N THR A 205 -5.30 -13.71 -8.06
CA THR A 205 -3.87 -13.63 -8.36
C THR A 205 -3.00 -14.17 -7.23
N ILE A 206 -3.54 -14.24 -6.01
CA ILE A 206 -2.97 -14.92 -4.85
C ILE A 206 -4.06 -15.73 -4.14
N PRO A 207 -3.72 -16.80 -3.40
CA PRO A 207 -4.72 -17.56 -2.66
C PRO A 207 -5.12 -16.83 -1.37
N HIS A 208 -6.43 -16.73 -1.16
CA HIS A 208 -7.06 -16.12 0.01
C HIS A 208 -7.60 -17.21 0.97
N PRO A 209 -7.89 -16.89 2.24
CA PRO A 209 -8.62 -17.81 3.12
C PRO A 209 -9.97 -18.18 2.53
N ASP A 210 -10.47 -19.39 2.82
CA ASP A 210 -11.78 -19.81 2.37
C ASP A 210 -12.88 -19.12 3.20
N PHE A 211 -13.66 -18.28 2.51
CA PHE A 211 -14.78 -17.54 3.06
C PHE A 211 -16.14 -18.04 2.55
N SER A 212 -16.20 -19.19 1.87
CA SER A 212 -17.41 -19.72 1.24
C SER A 212 -18.62 -19.82 2.19
N TYR A 213 -18.40 -20.06 3.48
CA TYR A 213 -19.46 -20.09 4.50
C TYR A 213 -20.27 -18.77 4.63
N LEU A 214 -19.73 -17.66 4.12
CA LEU A 214 -20.40 -16.36 4.09
C LEU A 214 -21.35 -16.21 2.90
N ILE A 215 -21.23 -17.03 1.86
CA ILE A 215 -22.09 -16.97 0.66
C ILE A 215 -23.52 -17.39 1.00
N ASP A 216 -23.66 -18.38 1.89
CA ASP A 216 -24.94 -18.95 2.30
C ASP A 216 -25.62 -18.17 3.44
N ASN A 217 -24.86 -17.38 4.20
CA ASN A 217 -25.36 -16.54 5.29
C ASN A 217 -25.88 -15.17 4.79
N ARG A 218 -26.72 -15.17 3.75
CA ARG A 218 -27.42 -13.96 3.27
C ARG A 218 -28.55 -13.53 4.21
N ALA A 219 -28.35 -13.63 5.52
CA ALA A 219 -29.24 -12.97 6.46
C ALA A 219 -29.19 -11.47 6.14
N GLU A 220 -30.35 -10.83 5.91
CA GLU A 220 -30.46 -9.41 5.55
C GLU A 220 -29.81 -8.46 6.58
N ASN A 221 -29.43 -8.98 7.76
CA ASN A 221 -28.83 -8.25 8.87
C ASN A 221 -27.37 -8.63 9.19
N SER A 222 -26.69 -9.43 8.36
CA SER A 222 -25.27 -9.78 8.59
C SER A 222 -24.36 -8.59 8.34
N GLY A 223 -23.52 -8.25 9.32
CA GLY A 223 -22.51 -7.18 9.23
C GLY A 223 -21.30 -7.56 8.37
N ILE A 224 -21.16 -8.84 8.00
CA ILE A 224 -20.14 -9.35 7.08
C ILE A 224 -20.79 -10.11 5.93
N ARG A 225 -20.38 -9.81 4.68
CA ARG A 225 -20.96 -10.41 3.47
C ARG A 225 -19.87 -10.76 2.46
N LEU A 226 -19.99 -11.91 1.81
CA LEU A 226 -19.16 -12.29 0.68
C LEU A 226 -19.99 -12.37 -0.60
N GLU A 227 -19.58 -11.63 -1.61
CA GLU A 227 -20.22 -11.60 -2.92
C GLU A 227 -19.25 -12.02 -4.02
N LEU A 228 -19.75 -12.79 -4.99
CA LEU A 228 -19.02 -13.04 -6.24
C LEU A 228 -19.28 -11.87 -7.20
N GLY A 229 -18.22 -11.18 -7.58
CA GLY A 229 -18.32 -10.01 -8.43
C GLY A 229 -17.38 -10.03 -9.62
N ARG A 230 -17.28 -8.87 -10.28
CA ARG A 230 -16.29 -8.62 -11.32
C ARG A 230 -15.52 -7.36 -11.03
N ASP A 231 -14.21 -7.42 -11.21
CA ASP A 231 -13.32 -6.27 -11.19
C ASP A 231 -12.51 -6.24 -12.49
N MET A 232 -12.59 -5.12 -13.21
CA MET A 232 -11.98 -4.98 -14.55
C MET A 232 -12.31 -6.15 -15.49
N GLY A 233 -13.56 -6.64 -15.42
CA GLY A 233 -14.07 -7.76 -16.22
C GLY A 233 -13.71 -9.16 -15.71
N LYS A 234 -12.81 -9.29 -14.72
CA LYS A 234 -12.35 -10.57 -14.15
C LYS A 234 -13.17 -10.96 -12.92
N PRO A 235 -13.46 -12.25 -12.70
CA PRO A 235 -14.14 -12.71 -11.49
C PRO A 235 -13.28 -12.45 -10.25
N VAL A 236 -13.93 -11.99 -9.18
CA VAL A 236 -13.31 -11.66 -7.89
C VAL A 236 -14.27 -11.97 -6.76
N ASP A 237 -13.72 -12.21 -5.58
CA ASP A 237 -14.49 -12.24 -4.34
C ASP A 237 -14.52 -10.82 -3.76
N ILE A 238 -15.68 -10.39 -3.29
CA ILE A 238 -15.89 -9.09 -2.65
C ILE A 238 -16.33 -9.37 -1.21
N LEU A 239 -15.46 -9.08 -0.25
CA LEU A 239 -15.77 -9.17 1.17
C LEU A 239 -16.15 -7.77 1.67
N GLU A 240 -17.40 -7.60 2.09
CA GLU A 240 -17.88 -6.40 2.75
C GLU A 240 -17.98 -6.60 4.27
N ILE A 241 -17.54 -5.59 5.01
CA ILE A 241 -17.56 -5.54 6.47
C ILE A 241 -18.12 -4.19 6.90
N ASP A 242 -19.25 -4.19 7.60
CA ASP A 242 -19.89 -2.97 8.06
C ASP A 242 -19.13 -2.34 9.25
N GLY A 243 -19.15 -1.01 9.33
CA GLY A 243 -18.52 -0.22 10.40
C GLY A 243 -19.03 -0.54 11.80
N ASN A 244 -20.27 -1.05 11.87
CA ASN A 244 -20.97 -1.46 13.09
C ASN A 244 -21.20 -2.97 13.13
N VAL A 245 -20.35 -3.76 12.46
CA VAL A 245 -20.39 -5.21 12.52
C VAL A 245 -20.44 -5.68 13.99
N PRO A 246 -21.37 -6.61 14.34
CA PRO A 246 -21.41 -7.18 15.69
C PRO A 246 -20.09 -7.85 16.05
N GLU A 247 -19.66 -7.70 17.30
CA GLU A 247 -18.39 -8.24 17.79
C GLU A 247 -18.28 -9.77 17.56
N GLU A 248 -19.37 -10.51 17.76
CA GLU A 248 -19.43 -11.96 17.53
C GLU A 248 -19.13 -12.33 16.06
N GLU A 249 -19.67 -11.57 15.10
CA GLU A 249 -19.40 -11.80 13.67
C GLU A 249 -17.94 -11.48 13.33
N ALA A 250 -17.40 -10.39 13.88
CA ALA A 250 -16.00 -10.01 13.69
C ALA A 250 -15.06 -11.09 14.25
N LEU A 251 -15.30 -11.57 15.48
CA LEU A 251 -14.52 -12.63 16.10
C LEU A 251 -14.62 -13.95 15.32
N ARG A 252 -15.78 -14.26 14.74
CA ARG A 252 -15.95 -15.44 13.89
C ARG A 252 -15.09 -15.36 12.62
N LEU A 253 -15.08 -14.21 11.94
CA LEU A 253 -14.22 -14.03 10.76
C LEU A 253 -12.73 -14.05 11.13
N GLU A 254 -12.35 -13.38 12.22
CA GLU A 254 -10.99 -13.40 12.76
C GLU A 254 -10.51 -14.84 13.01
N LYS A 255 -11.31 -15.63 13.73
CA LYS A 255 -11.02 -17.04 13.98
C LYS A 255 -10.91 -17.85 12.70
N THR A 256 -11.75 -17.57 11.70
CA THR A 256 -11.65 -18.24 10.39
C THR A 256 -10.33 -17.91 9.70
N ILE A 257 -9.92 -16.63 9.65
CA ILE A 257 -8.63 -16.24 9.07
C ILE A 257 -7.48 -16.92 9.83
N TRP A 258 -7.55 -16.93 11.17
CA TRP A 258 -6.56 -17.58 12.02
C TRP A 258 -6.43 -19.08 11.77
N ASN A 259 -7.56 -19.79 11.63
CA ASN A 259 -7.56 -21.24 11.38
C ASN A 259 -6.95 -21.62 10.02
N HIS A 260 -6.91 -20.69 9.07
CA HIS A 260 -6.26 -20.90 7.78
C HIS A 260 -4.76 -20.63 7.81
N LEU A 261 -4.21 -20.05 8.88
CA LEU A 261 -2.78 -19.80 9.01
C LEU A 261 -1.99 -21.11 9.17
N PRO A 262 -0.74 -21.15 8.67
CA PRO A 262 0.15 -22.29 8.92
C PRO A 262 0.38 -22.52 10.41
N LYS A 263 0.50 -23.79 10.83
CA LYS A 263 0.74 -24.17 12.25
C LYS A 263 2.02 -23.59 12.85
N GLY A 264 3.00 -23.25 12.03
CA GLY A 264 4.28 -22.67 12.45
C GLY A 264 4.25 -21.17 12.77
N VAL A 265 3.09 -20.51 12.63
CA VAL A 265 2.97 -19.08 12.95
C VAL A 265 3.09 -18.87 14.47
N PRO A 266 3.98 -17.97 14.95
CA PRO A 266 4.09 -17.67 16.38
C PRO A 266 2.79 -17.03 16.92
N PRO A 267 2.52 -17.13 18.23
CA PRO A 267 1.37 -16.46 18.83
C PRO A 267 1.39 -14.96 18.52
N LEU A 268 0.27 -14.43 18.01
CA LEU A 268 0.12 -13.01 17.71
C LEU A 268 -0.87 -12.37 18.70
N ASN A 269 -0.58 -11.13 19.10
CA ASN A 269 -1.50 -10.36 19.92
C ASN A 269 -2.47 -9.61 19.00
N LEU A 270 -3.67 -10.17 18.83
CA LEU A 270 -4.71 -9.64 17.94
C LEU A 270 -5.38 -8.38 18.49
N ASP A 271 -5.36 -8.14 19.80
CA ASP A 271 -5.93 -6.95 20.46
C ASP A 271 -5.29 -5.62 20.00
N ARG A 272 -4.15 -5.70 19.31
CA ARG A 272 -3.43 -4.55 18.75
C ARG A 272 -3.95 -4.10 17.39
N LEU A 273 -4.75 -4.93 16.73
CA LEU A 273 -5.34 -4.62 15.44
C LEU A 273 -6.51 -3.63 15.58
N GLY A 274 -6.90 -3.01 14.47
CA GLY A 274 -8.04 -2.10 14.41
C GLY A 274 -7.85 -0.76 15.11
N ARG A 275 -6.70 -0.53 15.75
CA ARG A 275 -6.43 0.73 16.47
C ARG A 275 -6.07 1.84 15.49
N TYR A 276 -6.70 2.99 15.65
CA TYR A 276 -6.36 4.21 14.91
C TYR A 276 -6.46 5.45 15.81
N LEU A 277 -5.70 6.48 15.46
CA LEU A 277 -5.71 7.76 16.15
C LEU A 277 -6.79 8.66 15.55
N ASP A 278 -7.78 9.03 16.35
CA ASP A 278 -8.73 10.07 16.03
C ASP A 278 -8.53 11.26 16.96
N ARG A 279 -8.02 12.36 16.40
CA ARG A 279 -7.57 13.54 17.18
C ARG A 279 -6.50 13.10 18.20
N ASN A 280 -6.85 13.01 19.48
CA ASN A 280 -5.95 12.61 20.57
C ASN A 280 -6.39 11.31 21.26
N GLU A 281 -7.38 10.61 20.71
CA GLU A 281 -7.92 9.38 21.28
C GLU A 281 -7.60 8.19 20.38
N ILE A 282 -7.20 7.07 21.01
CA ILE A 282 -7.04 5.80 20.32
C ILE A 282 -8.41 5.13 20.30
N LYS A 283 -8.94 4.92 19.09
CA LYS A 283 -10.20 4.22 18.84
C LYS A 283 -9.93 2.85 18.21
N HIS A 284 -10.95 2.01 18.20
CA HIS A 284 -10.93 0.69 17.58
C HIS A 284 -11.94 0.59 16.42
N SER A 285 -11.61 -0.17 15.38
CA SER A 285 -12.46 -0.46 14.23
C SER A 285 -12.32 -1.93 13.82
N HIS A 286 -13.40 -2.71 13.91
CA HIS A 286 -13.41 -4.10 13.47
C HIS A 286 -13.08 -4.25 11.98
N PRO A 287 -13.65 -3.45 11.05
CA PRO A 287 -13.27 -3.55 9.64
C PRO A 287 -11.78 -3.29 9.39
N LEU A 288 -11.17 -2.34 10.11
CA LEU A 288 -9.73 -2.11 10.04
C LEU A 288 -8.94 -3.30 10.60
N ALA A 289 -9.37 -3.85 11.75
CA ALA A 289 -8.72 -5.01 12.38
C ALA A 289 -8.70 -6.23 11.45
N LEU A 290 -9.87 -6.56 10.88
CA LEU A 290 -10.04 -7.69 9.98
C LEU A 290 -9.27 -7.49 8.67
N THR A 291 -9.21 -6.26 8.16
CA THR A 291 -8.38 -5.92 7.00
C THR A 291 -6.89 -6.14 7.30
N GLN A 292 -6.40 -5.63 8.44
CA GLN A 292 -5.02 -5.82 8.86
C GLN A 292 -4.68 -7.30 9.06
N LEU A 293 -5.58 -8.07 9.67
CA LEU A 293 -5.41 -9.50 9.87
C LEU A 293 -5.34 -10.26 8.53
N LEU A 294 -6.21 -9.92 7.57
CA LEU A 294 -6.19 -10.53 6.24
C LEU A 294 -4.88 -10.25 5.49
N LEU A 295 -4.37 -9.02 5.58
CA LEU A 295 -3.08 -8.69 4.96
C LEU A 295 -1.91 -9.39 5.67
N ALA A 296 -1.97 -9.48 7.00
CA ALA A 296 -1.00 -10.24 7.77
C ALA A 296 -1.05 -11.73 7.43
N TYR A 297 -2.23 -12.29 7.16
CA TYR A 297 -2.39 -13.67 6.71
C TYR A 297 -1.51 -13.95 5.50
N HIS A 298 -1.55 -13.10 4.48
CA HIS A 298 -0.73 -13.29 3.28
C HIS A 298 0.77 -13.21 3.54
N LEU A 299 1.21 -12.39 4.50
CA LEU A 299 2.61 -12.33 4.93
C LEU A 299 3.02 -13.60 5.69
N LEU A 300 2.17 -14.06 6.62
CA LEU A 300 2.43 -15.19 7.50
C LEU A 300 2.38 -16.56 6.80
N ARG A 301 1.89 -16.61 5.55
CA ARG A 301 2.05 -17.79 4.69
C ARG A 301 3.52 -18.17 4.47
N ALA A 302 4.48 -17.29 4.75
CA ALA A 302 5.91 -17.62 4.78
C ALA A 302 6.27 -18.78 5.73
N TYR A 303 5.44 -19.01 6.76
CA TYR A 303 5.64 -20.10 7.72
C TYR A 303 5.15 -21.46 7.22
N ASP A 304 4.46 -21.52 6.08
CA ASP A 304 4.11 -22.79 5.46
C ASP A 304 5.38 -23.50 4.99
N GLU A 305 5.71 -24.63 5.63
CA GLU A 305 6.89 -25.44 5.32
C GLU A 305 6.82 -26.06 3.93
N ASN A 306 5.61 -26.20 3.37
CA ASN A 306 5.39 -26.71 2.02
C ASN A 306 5.36 -25.59 0.96
N ALA A 307 5.28 -24.32 1.37
CA ALA A 307 5.25 -23.21 0.44
C ALA A 307 6.64 -22.97 -0.16
N THR A 308 6.77 -23.24 -1.45
CA THR A 308 7.91 -22.75 -2.22
C THR A 308 7.64 -21.30 -2.60
N ILE A 309 8.44 -20.39 -2.09
CA ILE A 309 8.30 -18.96 -2.38
C ILE A 309 9.42 -18.58 -3.36
N PRO A 310 9.17 -18.61 -4.68
CA PRO A 310 10.20 -18.44 -5.68
C PRO A 310 10.81 -17.04 -5.58
N PHE A 311 12.08 -16.91 -5.92
CA PHE A 311 12.64 -15.60 -6.20
C PHE A 311 12.12 -15.11 -7.56
N ALA A 312 11.73 -13.84 -7.63
CA ALA A 312 11.66 -13.15 -8.90
C ALA A 312 13.01 -13.24 -9.64
N PRO A 313 13.02 -13.24 -10.98
CA PRO A 313 14.27 -13.19 -11.74
C PRO A 313 15.00 -11.87 -11.49
N PRO A 314 16.35 -11.88 -11.38
CA PRO A 314 17.11 -10.64 -11.27
C PRO A 314 16.86 -9.79 -12.51
N VAL A 315 16.75 -8.48 -12.30
CA VAL A 315 16.73 -7.53 -13.40
C VAL A 315 18.19 -7.30 -13.74
N ASP A 316 18.70 -8.13 -14.64
CA ASP A 316 20.08 -8.07 -15.09
C ASP A 316 20.47 -6.61 -15.34
N ALA A 317 21.28 -6.01 -14.46
CA ALA A 317 21.60 -4.59 -14.50
C ALA A 317 22.21 -4.20 -15.87
N LEU A 318 22.78 -5.19 -16.56
CA LEU A 318 23.27 -5.16 -17.93
C LEU A 318 22.19 -4.84 -18.97
N SER A 319 20.93 -5.22 -18.76
CA SER A 319 19.82 -4.88 -19.68
C SER A 319 19.52 -3.38 -19.70
N ARG A 320 19.67 -2.69 -18.55
CA ARG A 320 19.51 -1.24 -18.43
C ARG A 320 20.65 -0.50 -19.09
N ILE A 321 21.89 -0.97 -18.87
CA ILE A 321 23.10 -0.43 -19.52
C ILE A 321 23.03 -0.64 -21.04
N ARG A 322 22.55 -1.79 -21.52
CA ARG A 322 22.33 -2.05 -22.96
C ARG A 322 21.30 -1.09 -23.55
N ARG A 323 20.16 -0.87 -22.90
CA ARG A 323 19.13 0.07 -23.37
C ARG A 323 19.64 1.52 -23.43
N GLN A 324 20.36 1.98 -22.40
CA GLN A 324 20.98 3.31 -22.42
C GLN A 324 22.06 3.43 -23.51
N ARG A 325 22.88 2.40 -23.72
CA ARG A 325 23.85 2.38 -24.82
C ARG A 325 23.18 2.38 -26.19
N GLU A 326 22.10 1.63 -26.37
CA GLU A 326 21.34 1.60 -27.64
C GLU A 326 20.63 2.93 -27.94
N LEU A 327 20.11 3.62 -26.92
CA LEU A 327 19.53 4.96 -27.06
C LEU A 327 20.60 5.99 -27.43
N SER A 328 21.73 6.00 -26.71
CA SER A 328 22.86 6.90 -27.01
C SER A 328 23.46 6.64 -28.39
N LEU A 329 23.58 5.37 -28.82
CA LEU A 329 24.03 5.03 -30.18
C LEU A 329 23.05 5.46 -31.26
N LYS A 330 21.73 5.44 -31.00
CA LYS A 330 20.73 5.94 -31.94
C LYS A 330 20.77 7.46 -32.06
N GLU A 331 21.00 8.18 -30.96
CA GLU A 331 21.15 9.63 -30.96
C GLU A 331 22.39 10.07 -31.76
N ILE A 332 23.54 9.44 -31.51
CA ILE A 332 24.79 9.69 -32.25
C ILE A 332 24.61 9.41 -33.75
N ASN A 333 23.98 8.29 -34.12
CA ASN A 333 23.74 7.97 -35.54
C ASN A 333 22.74 8.91 -36.22
N THR A 334 21.82 9.50 -35.47
CA THR A 334 20.85 10.50 -35.98
C THR A 334 21.53 11.85 -36.21
N GLU A 335 22.50 12.19 -35.36
CA GLU A 335 23.29 13.42 -35.47
C GLU A 335 24.30 13.36 -36.63
N ILE A 336 24.95 12.22 -36.84
CA ILE A 336 25.82 11.97 -38.00
C ILE A 336 25.04 12.09 -39.32
N LYS A 337 23.80 11.59 -39.39
CA LYS A 337 22.93 11.71 -40.57
C LYS A 337 22.37 13.12 -40.83
N ARG A 338 22.42 14.02 -39.85
CA ARG A 338 21.98 15.41 -40.01
C ARG A 338 23.10 16.34 -40.47
N ASN A 339 24.35 15.96 -40.22
CA ASN A 339 25.54 16.78 -40.44
C ASN A 339 26.41 16.33 -41.63
N GLY A 340 25.99 15.32 -42.38
CA GLY A 340 26.59 14.88 -43.64
C GLY A 340 25.51 14.73 -44.70
#